data_AF-A0A2R6NJP8-F1
#
_entry.id   AF-A0A2R6NJP8-F1
#
_cell.length_a   1.000
_cell.length_b   1.000
_cell.length_c   1.000
_cell.angle_alpha   90.00
_cell.angle_beta   90.00
_cell.angle_gamma   90.00
#
_symmetry.space_group_name_H-M   'P 1'
#
loop_
_entity.id
_entity.type
_entity.pdbx_description
1 polymer ?
#
loop_
_entity_poly.entity_id
_entity_poly.type
_entity_poly.pdbx_seq_one_letter_code
_entity_poly.pdbx_strand_id
1 'polypeptide(L)'
;MITFSSLVIVDPFFFPGKPEDLAVLRRKLVDRAHERQDVWPSREEARESELKGSRRWDQRVRELYLRYGIRRHPYSKCSVTPYNGVTLACTREQEATMYRDVEGATKPIKYLDALCRKIPVHIAFGERADIIRCTGSAASSASTRRGDCQFNKA
;
A
#
# COMPACT_ATOMS: atom_id res chain seq x y z
N MET A 1 31.03 6.15 -4.97
CA MET A 1 29.97 5.29 -5.54
C MET A 1 29.36 4.50 -4.40
N ILE A 2 28.03 4.47 -4.24
CA ILE A 2 27.37 3.76 -3.13
C ILE A 2 27.05 2.33 -3.59
N THR A 3 27.48 1.33 -2.81
CA THR A 3 27.22 -0.10 -3.06
C THR A 3 26.34 -0.67 -1.97
N PHE A 4 25.26 -1.35 -2.35
CA PHE A 4 24.38 -2.04 -1.41
C PHE A 4 24.90 -3.45 -1.15
N SER A 5 24.96 -3.87 0.12
CA SER A 5 25.38 -5.22 0.52
C SER A 5 24.21 -6.20 0.67
N SER A 6 22.98 -5.69 0.85
CA SER A 6 21.77 -6.48 1.03
C SER A 6 20.54 -5.63 0.76
N LEU A 7 19.41 -6.27 0.46
CA LEU A 7 18.10 -5.63 0.30
C LEU A 7 17.09 -6.26 1.24
N VAL A 8 16.38 -5.44 2.02
CA VAL A 8 15.26 -5.88 2.86
C VAL A 8 14.00 -5.21 2.34
N ILE A 9 13.01 -6.02 1.92
CA ILE A 9 11.74 -5.55 1.38
C ILE A 9 10.62 -6.01 2.30
N VAL A 10 9.83 -5.05 2.79
CA VAL A 10 8.70 -5.34 3.68
C VAL A 10 7.42 -5.15 2.90
N ASP A 11 6.60 -6.20 2.88
CA ASP A 11 5.29 -6.29 2.24
C ASP A 11 5.24 -5.74 0.80
N PRO A 12 6.11 -6.22 -0.10
CA PRO A 12 6.09 -5.73 -1.48
C PRO A 12 4.79 -6.13 -2.19
N PHE A 13 4.26 -5.19 -2.97
CA PHE A 13 3.17 -5.46 -3.89
C PHE A 13 3.70 -6.07 -5.20
N PHE A 14 4.08 -7.35 -5.16
CA PHE A 14 4.53 -8.10 -6.33
C PHE A 14 3.49 -9.13 -6.81
N PHE A 15 3.39 -9.29 -8.12
CA PHE A 15 2.50 -10.26 -8.75
C PHE A 15 3.18 -10.98 -9.91
N PRO A 16 3.35 -12.32 -9.86
CA PRO A 16 4.08 -13.08 -10.88
C PRO A 16 3.30 -13.33 -12.17
N GLY A 17 2.00 -13.01 -12.20
CA GLY A 17 1.15 -13.16 -13.37
C GLY A 17 1.20 -11.95 -14.31
N LYS A 18 0.17 -11.81 -15.13
CA LYS A 18 0.10 -10.71 -16.10
C LYS A 18 -0.56 -9.46 -15.50
N PRO A 19 -0.21 -8.25 -15.94
CA PRO A 19 -0.84 -7.01 -15.47
C PRO A 19 -2.37 -6.98 -15.57
N GLU A 20 -2.93 -7.70 -16.55
CA GLU A 20 -4.36 -7.79 -16.81
C GLU A 20 -5.09 -8.57 -15.72
N ASP A 21 -4.44 -9.55 -15.09
CA ASP A 21 -5.02 -10.34 -14.00
C ASP A 21 -5.29 -9.45 -12.77
N LEU A 22 -4.57 -8.33 -12.64
CA LEU A 22 -4.78 -7.32 -11.60
C LEU A 22 -5.78 -6.22 -11.99
N ALA A 23 -6.34 -6.21 -13.19
CA ALA A 23 -7.15 -5.08 -13.68
C ALA A 23 -8.34 -4.74 -12.77
N VAL A 24 -9.05 -5.76 -12.27
CA VAL A 24 -10.18 -5.58 -11.35
C VAL A 24 -9.73 -5.02 -10.00
N LEU A 25 -8.62 -5.54 -9.45
CA LEU A 25 -8.06 -5.06 -8.19
C LEU A 25 -7.56 -3.62 -8.33
N ARG A 26 -6.86 -3.33 -9.42
CA ARG A 26 -6.34 -2.01 -9.75
C ARG A 26 -7.46 -0.97 -9.80
N ARG A 27 -8.55 -1.26 -10.51
CA ARG A 27 -9.72 -0.38 -10.57
C ARG A 27 -10.27 -0.12 -9.17
N LYS A 28 -10.47 -1.17 -8.36
CA LYS A 28 -10.95 -1.02 -6.97
C LYS A 28 -10.02 -0.15 -6.10
N LEU A 29 -8.70 -0.26 -6.28
CA LEU A 29 -7.73 0.55 -5.52
C LEU A 29 -7.77 2.02 -5.95
N VAL A 30 -7.88 2.29 -7.26
CA VAL A 30 -8.07 3.65 -7.79
C VAL A 30 -9.38 4.26 -7.30
N ASP A 31 -10.48 3.51 -7.36
CA ASP A 31 -11.79 3.98 -6.89
C ASP A 31 -11.73 4.34 -5.39
N ARG A 32 -11.15 3.46 -4.57
CA ARG A 32 -10.97 3.72 -3.13
C ARG A 32 -10.09 4.93 -2.82
N ALA A 33 -9.02 5.14 -3.60
CA ALA A 33 -8.18 6.32 -3.43
C ALA A 33 -8.97 7.61 -3.67
N HIS A 34 -9.86 7.61 -4.67
CA HIS A 34 -10.72 8.77 -4.98
C HIS A 34 -11.86 8.98 -3.98
N GLU A 35 -12.45 7.90 -3.46
CA GLU A 35 -13.53 7.93 -2.47
C GLU A 35 -13.06 8.31 -1.05
N ARG A 36 -11.75 8.22 -0.80
CA ARG A 36 -11.17 8.50 0.52
C ARG A 36 -11.44 9.95 0.93
N GLN A 37 -11.87 10.16 2.17
CA GLN A 37 -11.91 11.51 2.74
C GLN A 37 -10.48 12.04 2.88
N ASP A 38 -10.19 13.23 2.33
CA ASP A 38 -8.85 13.82 2.34
C ASP A 38 -8.78 15.23 2.92
N VAL A 39 -9.90 15.80 3.38
CA VAL A 39 -9.98 17.14 3.98
C VAL A 39 -10.85 17.09 5.25
N TRP A 40 -10.39 17.82 6.27
CA TRP A 40 -11.09 17.96 7.55
C TRP A 40 -11.00 19.40 8.07
N PRO A 41 -12.02 19.89 8.81
CA PRO A 41 -11.99 21.21 9.44
C PRO A 41 -10.91 21.39 10.51
N SER A 42 -10.53 20.31 11.21
CA SER A 42 -9.53 20.33 12.29
C SER A 42 -8.66 19.06 12.29
N ARG A 43 -7.55 19.10 13.03
CA ARG A 43 -6.65 17.95 13.15
C ARG A 43 -7.24 16.87 14.05
N GLU A 44 -8.05 17.28 15.01
CA GLU A 44 -8.81 16.45 15.94
C GLU A 44 -9.86 15.63 15.17
N GLU A 45 -10.64 16.26 14.27
CA GLU A 45 -11.60 15.56 13.41
C GLU A 45 -10.92 14.61 12.43
N ALA A 46 -9.77 15.01 11.86
CA ALA A 46 -8.97 14.12 11.01
C ALA A 46 -8.51 12.89 11.80
N ARG A 47 -8.07 13.09 13.05
CA ARG A 47 -7.73 11.99 13.95
C ARG A 47 -8.91 11.06 14.18
N GLU A 48 -10.08 11.56 14.53
CA GLU A 48 -11.25 10.71 14.76
C GLU A 48 -11.67 9.91 13.52
N SER A 49 -11.62 10.52 12.34
CA SER A 49 -11.93 9.83 11.07
C SER A 49 -10.91 8.73 10.78
N GLU A 50 -9.61 9.04 10.84
CA GLU A 50 -8.52 8.10 10.52
C GLU A 50 -8.36 6.98 11.56
N LEU A 51 -8.70 7.23 12.83
CA LEU A 51 -8.68 6.20 13.87
C LEU A 51 -9.69 5.08 13.59
N LYS A 52 -10.78 5.33 12.85
CA LYS A 52 -11.77 4.29 12.49
C LYS A 52 -11.20 3.29 11.49
N GLY A 53 -10.46 3.75 10.48
CA GLY A 53 -9.85 2.89 9.45
C GLY A 53 -8.60 2.16 9.94
N SER A 54 -7.85 2.74 10.87
CA SER A 54 -6.53 2.24 11.32
C SER A 54 -6.55 1.45 12.63
N ARG A 55 -7.71 0.94 13.08
CA ARG A 55 -7.85 0.28 14.41
C ARG A 55 -6.90 -0.90 14.64
N ARG A 56 -6.46 -1.56 13.58
CA ARG A 56 -5.55 -2.72 13.65
C ARG A 56 -4.08 -2.35 13.69
N TRP A 57 -3.73 -1.09 13.41
CA TRP A 57 -2.34 -0.66 13.40
C TRP A 57 -1.81 -0.48 14.81
N ASP A 58 -0.51 -0.72 15.01
CA ASP A 58 0.20 -0.37 16.24
C ASP A 58 -0.01 1.12 16.53
N GLN A 59 -0.24 1.44 17.80
CA GLN A 59 -0.54 2.80 18.24
C GLN A 59 0.53 3.80 17.81
N ARG A 60 1.81 3.43 17.86
CA ARG A 60 2.93 4.31 17.47
C ARG A 60 2.87 4.65 15.98
N VAL A 61 2.51 3.69 15.13
CA VAL A 61 2.35 3.91 13.68
C VAL A 61 1.20 4.89 13.42
N ARG A 62 0.09 4.73 14.14
CA ARG A 62 -1.07 5.65 14.03
C ARG A 62 -0.70 7.07 14.45
N GLU A 63 0.04 7.22 15.55
CA GLU A 63 0.50 8.53 16.02
C GLU A 63 1.43 9.20 15.01
N LEU A 64 2.37 8.45 14.42
CA LEU A 64 3.24 8.94 13.35
C LEU A 64 2.45 9.32 12.09
N TYR A 65 1.49 8.48 11.68
CA TYR A 65 0.63 8.77 10.54
C TYR A 65 -0.18 10.05 10.76
N LEU A 66 -0.78 10.22 11.93
CA LEU A 66 -1.53 11.44 12.26
C LEU A 66 -0.62 12.67 12.33
N ARG A 67 0.66 12.51 12.70
CA ARG A 67 1.64 13.61 12.77
C ARG A 67 2.15 14.02 11.39
N TYR A 68 2.46 13.07 10.51
CA TYR A 68 3.16 13.34 9.25
C TYR A 68 2.29 13.14 8.01
N GLY A 69 1.30 12.26 8.08
CA GLY A 69 0.33 12.00 7.01
C GLY A 69 -0.76 13.07 6.88
N ILE A 70 -0.87 14.00 7.84
CA ILE A 70 -1.84 15.10 7.81
C ILE A 70 -1.09 16.45 7.89
N ARG A 71 -1.41 17.36 6.97
CA ARG A 71 -0.82 18.70 6.87
C ARG A 71 -1.89 19.80 6.87
N ARG A 72 -1.48 21.06 7.08
CA ARG A 72 -2.37 22.20 6.90
C ARG A 72 -2.84 22.26 5.44
N HIS A 73 -4.12 22.58 5.24
CA HIS A 73 -4.67 22.71 3.90
C HIS A 73 -3.94 23.83 3.11
N PRO A 74 -3.62 23.66 1.82
CA PRO A 74 -2.90 24.67 1.03
C PRO A 74 -3.55 26.06 1.07
N TYR A 75 -4.90 26.11 1.06
CA TYR A 75 -5.66 27.35 1.16
C TYR A 75 -5.58 28.05 2.52
N SER A 76 -4.93 27.47 3.54
CA SER A 76 -4.62 28.19 4.79
C SER A 76 -3.74 29.42 4.57
N LYS A 77 -3.00 29.46 3.45
CA LYS A 77 -2.16 30.60 3.05
C LYS A 77 -2.87 31.61 2.15
N CYS A 78 -4.13 31.38 1.79
CA CYS A 78 -4.89 32.29 0.94
C CYS A 78 -5.23 33.58 1.71
N SER A 79 -5.01 34.75 1.11
CA SER A 79 -5.25 36.05 1.75
C SER A 79 -6.71 36.48 1.73
N VAL A 80 -7.50 36.01 0.76
CA VAL A 80 -8.89 36.46 0.54
C VAL A 80 -9.88 35.62 1.35
N THR A 81 -9.68 34.30 1.37
CA THR A 81 -10.53 33.34 2.09
C THR A 81 -9.67 32.20 2.66
N PRO A 82 -8.96 32.44 3.79
CA PRO A 82 -8.11 31.42 4.39
C PRO A 82 -8.96 30.26 4.91
N TYR A 83 -8.58 29.04 4.53
CA TYR A 83 -9.17 27.82 5.09
C TYR A 83 -8.20 27.17 6.06
N ASN A 84 -8.53 27.19 7.36
CA ASN A 84 -7.67 26.72 8.44
C ASN A 84 -7.73 25.21 8.70
N GLY A 85 -8.43 24.45 7.84
CA GLY A 85 -8.51 23.00 7.95
C GLY A 85 -7.21 22.28 7.60
N VAL A 86 -7.29 20.97 7.62
CA VAL A 86 -6.19 20.05 7.33
C VAL A 86 -6.55 19.12 6.17
N THR A 87 -5.53 18.54 5.57
CA THR A 87 -5.66 17.59 4.46
C THR A 87 -4.58 16.52 4.53
N LEU A 88 -4.74 15.44 3.76
CA LEU A 88 -3.70 14.44 3.61
C LEU A 88 -2.41 15.05 3.01
N ALA A 89 -1.27 14.53 3.46
CA ALA A 89 0.03 14.84 2.89
C ALA A 89 0.19 14.22 1.49
N CYS A 90 -0.23 12.96 1.34
CA CYS A 90 -0.40 12.30 0.05
C CYS A 90 -1.80 12.63 -0.50
N THR A 91 -1.88 13.27 -1.66
CA THR A 91 -3.18 13.57 -2.26
C THR A 91 -3.84 12.30 -2.80
N ARG A 92 -5.17 12.30 -2.90
CA ARG A 92 -5.92 11.19 -3.53
C ARG A 92 -5.41 10.88 -4.93
N GLU A 93 -5.05 11.91 -5.69
CA GLU A 93 -4.50 11.76 -7.03
C GLU A 93 -3.11 11.12 -7.00
N GLN A 94 -2.23 11.51 -6.08
CA GLN A 94 -0.91 10.86 -5.93
C GLN A 94 -1.05 9.37 -5.61
N GLU A 95 -1.95 9.01 -4.70
CA GLU A 95 -2.24 7.61 -4.37
C GLU A 95 -2.84 6.86 -5.58
N ALA A 96 -3.83 7.46 -6.26
CA ALA A 96 -4.45 6.87 -7.43
C ALA A 96 -3.46 6.67 -8.59
N THR A 97 -2.56 7.64 -8.84
CA THR A 97 -1.50 7.52 -9.84
C THR A 97 -0.62 6.31 -9.58
N MET A 98 -0.32 6.00 -8.31
CA MET A 98 0.47 4.83 -7.97
C MET A 98 -0.23 3.52 -8.34
N TYR A 99 -1.55 3.43 -8.13
CA TYR A 99 -2.31 2.27 -8.57
C TYR A 99 -2.53 2.22 -10.09
N ARG A 100 -2.49 3.36 -10.81
CA ARG A 100 -2.61 3.38 -12.27
C ARG A 100 -1.40 2.81 -12.99
N ASP A 101 -0.26 2.65 -12.32
CA ASP A 101 0.88 1.94 -12.89
C ASP A 101 0.51 0.47 -13.15
N VAL A 102 0.30 0.16 -14.43
CA VAL A 102 -0.11 -1.17 -14.87
C VAL A 102 0.96 -2.22 -14.56
N GLU A 103 2.23 -1.82 -14.67
CA GLU A 103 3.37 -2.74 -14.65
C GLU A 103 4.12 -2.72 -13.32
N GLY A 104 3.80 -1.78 -12.42
CA GLY A 104 4.47 -1.59 -11.13
C GLY A 104 4.50 -2.85 -10.25
N ALA A 105 3.50 -3.73 -10.36
CA ALA A 105 3.45 -4.99 -9.59
C ALA A 105 4.21 -6.15 -10.26
N THR A 106 4.44 -6.10 -11.58
CA THR A 106 4.90 -7.26 -12.37
C THR A 106 6.34 -7.06 -12.88
N LYS A 107 6.70 -5.87 -13.36
CA LYS A 107 8.05 -5.57 -13.88
C LYS A 107 9.16 -5.75 -12.84
N PRO A 108 9.02 -5.30 -11.58
CA PRO A 108 10.09 -5.41 -10.58
C PRO A 108 10.56 -6.85 -10.31
N ILE A 109 9.71 -7.85 -10.51
CA ILE A 109 10.05 -9.27 -10.26
C ILE A 109 11.26 -9.72 -11.10
N LYS A 110 11.35 -9.27 -12.35
CA LYS A 110 12.48 -9.62 -13.23
C LYS A 110 13.81 -9.04 -12.71
N TYR A 111 13.77 -7.83 -12.16
CA TYR A 111 14.94 -7.19 -11.56
C TYR A 111 15.29 -7.80 -10.20
N LEU A 112 14.28 -8.24 -9.46
CA LEU A 112 14.45 -8.94 -8.20
C LEU A 112 15.22 -10.26 -8.39
N ASP A 113 14.87 -11.05 -9.42
CA ASP A 113 15.63 -12.27 -9.77
C ASP A 113 17.12 -11.97 -10.04
N ALA A 114 17.39 -10.91 -10.81
CA ALA A 114 18.77 -10.49 -11.08
C ALA A 114 19.50 -9.99 -9.82
N LEU A 115 18.80 -9.36 -8.88
CA LEU A 115 19.36 -8.86 -7.62
C LEU A 115 19.67 -9.99 -6.65
N CYS A 116 18.80 -11.00 -6.54
CA CYS A 116 19.02 -12.16 -5.67
C CYS A 116 20.32 -12.91 -5.99
N ARG A 117 20.79 -12.86 -7.24
CA ARG A 117 22.07 -13.45 -7.66
C ARG A 117 23.31 -12.62 -7.27
N LYS A 118 23.12 -11.36 -6.88
CA LYS A 118 24.21 -10.41 -6.61
C LYS A 118 24.36 -10.09 -5.13
N ILE A 119 23.24 -9.93 -4.43
CA ILE A 119 23.21 -9.58 -3.01
C ILE A 119 22.13 -10.37 -2.28
N PRO A 120 22.29 -10.64 -0.98
CA PRO A 120 21.21 -11.17 -0.15
C PRO A 120 19.96 -10.30 -0.21
N VAL A 121 18.82 -10.92 -0.48
CA VAL A 121 17.51 -10.27 -0.48
C VAL A 121 16.63 -10.96 0.56
N HIS A 122 16.07 -10.17 1.47
CA HIS A 122 15.14 -10.62 2.50
C HIS A 122 13.77 -10.01 2.23
N ILE A 123 12.73 -10.83 2.17
CA ILE A 123 11.34 -10.37 2.00
C ILE A 123 10.54 -10.77 3.23
N ALA A 124 9.90 -9.78 3.86
CA ALA A 124 9.03 -9.99 5.00
C ALA A 124 7.59 -9.68 4.59
N PHE A 125 6.69 -10.66 4.72
CA PHE A 125 5.26 -10.48 4.47
C PHE A 125 4.50 -10.34 5.78
N GLY A 126 3.45 -9.54 5.77
CA GLY A 126 2.49 -9.53 6.87
C GLY A 126 1.80 -10.89 6.99
N GLU A 127 1.51 -11.34 8.21
CA GLU A 127 0.79 -12.59 8.46
C GLU A 127 -0.59 -12.62 7.76
N ARG A 128 -1.20 -11.46 7.54
CA ARG A 128 -2.52 -11.29 6.94
C ARG A 128 -2.40 -10.64 5.56
N ALA A 129 -2.79 -11.38 4.52
CA ALA A 129 -2.87 -10.84 3.16
C ALA A 129 -4.09 -9.91 3.01
N ASP A 130 -3.84 -8.61 2.92
CA ASP A 130 -4.90 -7.59 2.85
C ASP A 130 -5.31 -7.22 1.41
N ILE A 131 -4.39 -7.29 0.44
CA ILE A 131 -4.60 -6.78 -0.93
C ILE A 131 -4.55 -7.89 -1.99
N ILE A 132 -3.39 -8.53 -2.19
CA ILE A 132 -3.27 -9.68 -3.10
C ILE A 132 -3.62 -10.93 -2.29
N ARG A 133 -4.79 -11.50 -2.56
CA ARG A 133 -5.12 -12.83 -2.04
C ARG A 133 -4.54 -13.86 -3.00
N CYS A 134 -3.89 -14.90 -2.47
CA CYS A 134 -3.60 -16.09 -3.25
C CYS A 134 -4.93 -16.64 -3.81
N THR A 135 -5.17 -16.42 -5.10
CA THR A 135 -6.23 -17.12 -5.82
C THR A 135 -5.73 -18.54 -6.05
N GLY A 136 -6.13 -19.45 -5.16
CA GLY A 136 -5.95 -20.88 -5.38
C GLY A 136 -6.74 -21.28 -6.63
N SER A 137 -6.04 -21.48 -7.74
CA SER A 137 -6.59 -22.14 -8.92
C SER A 137 -6.25 -23.61 -8.85
N ALA A 138 -7.09 -24.38 -8.15
CA ALA A 138 -7.40 -25.76 -8.48
C ALA A 138 -8.69 -26.15 -7.75
N ALA A 139 -9.81 -26.05 -8.47
CA ALA A 139 -10.99 -26.80 -8.11
C ALA A 139 -10.67 -28.30 -8.29
N SER A 140 -10.52 -29.02 -7.18
CA SER A 140 -10.86 -30.44 -7.13
C SER A 140 -11.36 -30.77 -5.73
N SER A 141 -12.57 -31.30 -5.70
CA SER A 141 -13.39 -31.77 -4.58
C SER A 141 -12.68 -32.29 -3.32
N ALA A 142 -13.30 -31.93 -2.19
CA ALA A 142 -13.42 -32.66 -0.92
C ALA A 142 -12.23 -32.69 0.07
N SER A 143 -12.56 -32.23 1.29
CA SER A 143 -12.00 -32.63 2.59
C SER A 143 -10.61 -32.12 3.00
N THR A 144 -10.64 -31.17 3.94
CA THR A 144 -9.76 -31.09 5.12
C THR A 144 -8.24 -31.21 4.90
N ARG A 145 -7.57 -30.06 4.73
CA ARG A 145 -6.45 -29.61 5.60
C ARG A 145 -5.94 -28.23 5.17
N ARG A 146 -5.41 -27.49 6.16
CA ARG A 146 -4.83 -26.14 6.05
C ARG A 146 -3.83 -26.10 4.89
N GLY A 147 -4.06 -25.23 3.91
CA GLY A 147 -3.16 -25.03 2.78
C GLY A 147 -2.16 -23.93 3.09
N ASP A 148 -0.91 -24.34 3.32
CA ASP A 148 0.24 -23.45 3.38
C ASP A 148 0.41 -22.73 2.03
N CYS A 149 0.46 -21.41 2.05
CA CYS A 149 1.05 -20.65 0.94
C CYS A 149 2.58 -20.73 1.09
N GLN A 150 3.17 -21.81 0.60
CA GLN A 150 4.62 -21.89 0.47
C GLN A 150 5.05 -21.07 -0.74
N PHE A 151 5.57 -19.86 -0.48
CA PHE A 151 6.57 -19.28 -1.37
C PHE A 151 7.79 -20.20 -1.30
N ASN A 152 8.02 -20.95 -2.38
CA ASN A 152 9.23 -21.77 -2.50
C ASN A 152 10.45 -20.89 -2.25
N LYS A 153 11.19 -21.21 -1.17
CA LYS A 153 12.55 -20.73 -0.98
C LYS A 153 13.38 -21.30 -2.12
N ALA A 154 13.83 -20.44 -3.00
CA ALA A 154 15.02 -20.68 -3.82
C ALA A 154 16.24 -20.22 -3.01
#